data_AF-A0A7S2RJR8-F1
#
_entry.id   AF-A0A7S2RJR8-F1
#
_cell.length_a   1.000
_cell.length_b   1.000
_cell.length_c   1.000
_cell.angle_alpha   90.00
_cell.angle_beta   90.00
_cell.angle_gamma   90.00
#
_symmetry.space_group_name_H-M   'P 1'
#
loop_
_entity.id
_entity.type
_entity.pdbx_description
1 polymer ?
#
loop_
_entity_poly.entity_id
_entity_poly.type
_entity_poly.pdbx_seq_one_letter_code
_entity_poly.pdbx_strand_id
1 'polypeptide(L)'
;GLFREHMSFFPSRIDANDPYKLADVAATLTTGSPEELQAILEDNDAESRLHKALVLLSKEREVSKLQLEISQKVEEKMSEAQRKYFLTEQLKSIKKELGMEKDDKDALISKYRKKLADYGGKDSIPAEVMETIESEMEKLSTLEK
;
A
#
# COMPACT_ATOMS: atom_id res chain seq x y z
N GLY A 1 -12.61 -9.69 18.09
CA GLY A 1 -13.64 -10.36 18.91
C GLY A 1 -13.54 -9.93 20.36
N LEU A 2 -12.41 -10.18 21.01
CA LEU A 2 -12.22 -9.94 22.45
C LEU A 2 -12.47 -8.50 22.93
N PHE A 3 -11.95 -7.48 22.25
CA PHE A 3 -12.12 -6.09 22.71
C PHE A 3 -13.60 -5.67 22.77
N ARG A 4 -14.40 -6.11 21.80
CA ARG A 4 -15.84 -5.78 21.71
C ARG A 4 -16.66 -6.57 22.73
N GLU A 5 -16.30 -7.84 22.96
CA GLU A 5 -16.92 -8.66 24.00
C GLU A 5 -16.62 -8.10 25.39
N HIS A 6 -15.36 -7.77 25.70
CA HIS A 6 -15.01 -7.12 26.96
C HIS A 6 -15.80 -5.81 27.13
N MET A 7 -15.85 -4.92 26.13
CA MET A 7 -16.60 -3.66 26.22
C MET A 7 -18.13 -3.82 26.37
N SER A 8 -18.71 -4.91 25.86
CA SER A 8 -20.16 -5.15 25.97
C SER A 8 -20.62 -5.46 27.41
N PHE A 9 -19.72 -5.95 28.27
CA PHE A 9 -19.97 -6.22 29.68
C PHE A 9 -19.49 -5.10 30.63
N PHE A 10 -18.93 -4.00 30.10
CA PHE A 10 -18.40 -2.87 30.88
C PHE A 10 -19.46 -2.08 31.67
N PRO A 11 -20.62 -1.70 31.10
CA PRO A 11 -21.56 -0.81 31.79
C PRO A 11 -22.19 -1.41 33.05
N SER A 12 -22.19 -2.74 33.18
CA SER A 12 -22.81 -3.46 34.28
C SER A 12 -21.83 -3.85 35.40
N ARG A 13 -20.51 -3.60 35.24
CA ARG A 13 -19.48 -3.95 36.23
C ARG A 13 -18.66 -2.77 36.76
N ILE A 14 -18.71 -1.61 36.11
CA ILE A 14 -17.94 -0.42 36.50
C ILE A 14 -18.88 0.58 37.17
N ASP A 15 -18.64 0.85 38.44
CA ASP A 15 -19.20 2.02 39.10
C ASP A 15 -18.36 3.23 38.68
N ALA A 16 -18.92 4.08 37.82
CA ALA A 16 -18.25 5.30 37.35
C ALA A 16 -17.99 6.32 38.47
N ASN A 17 -18.57 6.12 39.66
CA ASN A 17 -18.33 6.94 40.84
C ASN A 17 -17.12 6.46 41.67
N ASP A 18 -16.51 5.32 41.32
CA ASP A 18 -15.30 4.83 41.97
C ASP A 18 -14.06 5.24 41.14
N PRO A 19 -13.33 6.30 41.56
CA PRO A 19 -12.21 6.83 40.79
C PRO A 19 -11.05 5.85 40.65
N TYR A 20 -10.89 4.92 41.61
CA TYR A 20 -9.83 3.91 41.56
C TYR A 20 -10.11 2.87 40.50
N LYS A 21 -11.35 2.34 40.47
CA LYS A 21 -11.77 1.40 39.42
C LYS A 21 -11.76 2.04 38.05
N LEU A 22 -12.13 3.31 37.93
CA LEU A 22 -12.08 4.03 36.67
C LEU A 22 -10.64 4.17 36.17
N ALA A 23 -9.70 4.50 37.05
CA ALA A 23 -8.27 4.56 36.71
C ALA A 23 -7.71 3.19 36.30
N ASP A 24 -8.09 2.12 37.00
CA ASP A 24 -7.66 0.75 36.67
C ASP A 24 -8.14 0.33 35.29
N VAL A 25 -9.41 0.61 34.99
CA VAL A 25 -9.98 0.35 33.67
C VAL A 25 -9.23 1.14 32.60
N ALA A 26 -9.02 2.44 32.82
CA ALA A 26 -8.26 3.26 31.89
C ALA A 26 -6.86 2.67 31.65
N ALA A 27 -6.15 2.24 32.70
CA ALA A 27 -4.84 1.62 32.59
C ALA A 27 -4.85 0.34 31.73
N THR A 28 -5.88 -0.52 31.84
CA THR A 28 -6.02 -1.73 31.01
C THR A 28 -6.22 -1.45 29.52
N LEU A 29 -6.65 -0.25 29.15
CA LEU A 29 -6.86 0.17 27.77
C LEU A 29 -5.60 0.78 27.15
N THR A 30 -4.50 0.90 27.89
CA THR A 30 -3.25 1.52 27.42
C THR A 30 -2.13 0.51 27.25
N THR A 31 -1.13 0.87 26.45
CA THR A 31 0.14 0.15 26.32
C THR A 31 1.26 0.74 27.19
N GLY A 32 0.91 1.22 28.38
CA GLY A 32 1.89 1.73 29.36
C GLY A 32 2.93 0.68 29.76
N SER A 33 4.12 1.14 30.11
CA SER A 33 5.17 0.28 30.68
C SER A 33 4.73 -0.30 32.03
N PRO A 34 5.27 -1.46 32.46
CA PRO A 34 4.97 -2.03 33.77
C PRO A 34 5.16 -1.04 34.92
N GLU A 35 6.18 -0.19 34.84
CA GLU A 35 6.49 0.84 35.82
C GLU A 35 5.41 1.93 35.88
N GLU A 36 4.94 2.39 34.71
CA GLU A 36 3.86 3.38 34.62
C GLU A 36 2.53 2.83 35.15
N LEU A 37 2.22 1.57 34.83
CA LEU A 37 1.00 0.89 35.30
C LEU A 37 1.05 0.65 36.81
N GLN A 38 2.20 0.24 37.34
CA GLN A 38 2.39 0.07 38.79
C GLN A 38 2.28 1.41 39.52
N ALA A 39 2.81 2.49 38.96
CA ALA A 39 2.72 3.83 39.53
C ALA A 39 1.29 4.40 39.58
N ILE A 40 0.36 3.85 38.78
CA ILE A 40 -1.08 4.10 38.88
C ILE A 40 -1.68 3.23 39.99
N LEU A 41 -1.38 1.93 40.01
CA LEU A 41 -1.96 0.99 40.98
C LEU A 41 -1.63 1.33 42.43
N GLU A 42 -0.40 1.80 42.70
CA GLU A 42 0.10 2.13 44.03
C GLU A 42 -0.29 3.55 44.51
N ASP A 43 -0.90 4.36 43.64
CA ASP A 43 -1.32 5.71 44.02
C ASP A 43 -2.60 5.66 44.85
N ASN A 44 -2.49 6.20 46.07
CA ASN A 44 -3.58 6.27 47.04
C ASN A 44 -4.39 7.56 46.93
N ASP A 45 -3.94 8.55 46.15
CA ASP A 45 -4.70 9.76 45.86
C ASP A 45 -5.53 9.57 44.59
N ALA A 46 -6.84 9.69 44.71
CA ALA A 46 -7.78 9.44 43.61
C ALA A 46 -7.56 10.39 42.42
N GLU A 47 -7.30 11.67 42.68
CA GLU A 47 -7.12 12.68 41.64
C GLU A 47 -5.81 12.45 40.87
N SER A 48 -4.70 12.26 41.59
CA SER A 48 -3.40 11.93 41.02
C SER A 48 -3.43 10.63 40.22
N ARG A 49 -4.08 9.58 40.73
CA ARG A 49 -4.23 8.29 40.05
C ARG A 49 -4.98 8.44 38.73
N LEU A 50 -6.12 9.14 38.75
CA LEU A 50 -6.90 9.42 37.54
C LEU A 50 -6.10 10.25 36.53
N HIS A 51 -5.33 11.24 36.99
CA HIS A 51 -4.49 12.05 36.12
C HIS A 51 -3.43 11.22 35.41
N LYS A 52 -2.70 10.36 36.13
CA LYS A 52 -1.71 9.44 35.55
C LYS A 52 -2.33 8.51 34.50
N ALA A 53 -3.48 7.91 34.82
CA ALA A 53 -4.21 7.06 33.88
C ALA A 53 -4.67 7.83 32.63
N LEU A 54 -5.16 9.07 32.79
CA LEU A 54 -5.57 9.94 31.69
C LEU A 54 -4.41 10.30 30.75
N VAL A 55 -3.21 10.53 31.30
CA VAL A 55 -2.01 10.81 30.50
C VAL A 55 -1.67 9.62 29.59
N LEU A 56 -1.65 8.40 30.15
CA LEU A 56 -1.41 7.20 29.35
C LEU A 56 -2.50 6.98 28.30
N LEU A 57 -3.77 7.15 28.68
CA LEU A 57 -4.90 6.97 27.76
C LEU A 57 -4.89 8.00 26.62
N SER A 58 -4.47 9.24 26.91
CA SER A 58 -4.32 10.29 25.90
C SER A 58 -3.22 9.94 24.90
N LYS A 59 -2.09 9.40 25.39
CA LYS A 59 -1.01 8.90 24.53
C LYS A 59 -1.50 7.75 23.64
N GLU A 60 -2.22 6.79 24.21
CA GLU A 60 -2.79 5.66 23.47
C GLU A 60 -3.76 6.11 22.37
N ARG A 61 -4.59 7.12 22.68
CA ARG A 61 -5.52 7.72 21.71
C ARG A 61 -4.80 8.34 20.52
N GLU A 62 -3.72 9.09 20.74
CA GLU A 62 -2.94 9.69 19.65
C GLU A 62 -2.25 8.62 18.79
N VAL A 63 -1.69 7.58 19.41
CA VAL A 63 -1.11 6.43 18.69
C VAL A 63 -2.18 5.73 17.84
N SER A 64 -3.34 5.44 18.42
CA SER A 64 -4.47 4.81 17.72
C SER A 64 -4.95 5.65 16.52
N LYS A 65 -5.01 6.98 16.68
CA LYS A 65 -5.39 7.91 15.61
C LYS A 65 -4.38 7.86 14.46
N LEU A 66 -3.08 7.90 14.77
CA LEU A 66 -2.03 7.80 13.75
C LEU A 66 -2.07 6.45 13.02
N GLN A 67 -2.28 5.34 13.74
CA GLN A 67 -2.41 4.01 13.14
C GLN A 67 -3.61 3.95 12.17
N LEU A 68 -4.74 4.56 12.54
CA LEU A 68 -5.92 4.65 11.69
C LEU A 68 -5.63 5.45 10.42
N GLU A 69 -5.01 6.63 10.55
CA GLU A 69 -4.63 7.47 9.41
C GLU A 69 -3.65 6.75 8.46
N ILE A 70 -2.68 6.03 9.00
CA ILE A 70 -1.74 5.22 8.21
C ILE A 70 -2.49 4.12 7.46
N SER A 71 -3.38 3.40 8.16
CA SER A 71 -4.16 2.30 7.58
C SER A 71 -5.02 2.79 6.41
N GLN A 72 -5.71 3.92 6.57
CA GLN A 72 -6.50 4.55 5.52
C GLN A 72 -5.64 4.91 4.29
N LYS A 73 -4.48 5.55 4.49
CA LYS A 73 -3.56 5.90 3.39
C LYS A 73 -3.03 4.67 2.65
N VAL A 74 -2.77 3.58 3.36
CA VAL A 74 -2.32 2.32 2.76
C VAL A 74 -3.44 1.69 1.94
N GLU A 75 -4.66 1.66 2.49
CA GLU A 75 -5.84 1.12 1.81
C GLU A 75 -6.18 1.90 0.53
N GLU A 76 -6.14 3.23 0.58
CA GLU A 76 -6.34 4.09 -0.60
C GLU A 76 -5.32 3.79 -1.71
N LYS A 77 -4.02 3.74 -1.37
CA LYS A 77 -2.95 3.42 -2.34
C LYS A 77 -3.09 2.01 -2.91
N MET A 78 -3.46 1.04 -2.08
CA MET A 78 -3.64 -0.34 -2.52
C MET A 78 -4.85 -0.45 -3.47
N SER A 79 -5.95 0.22 -3.16
CA SER A 79 -7.14 0.29 -4.01
C SER A 79 -6.84 0.92 -5.37
N GLU A 80 -6.09 2.03 -5.40
CA GLU A 80 -5.67 2.66 -6.67
C GLU A 80 -4.76 1.73 -7.49
N ALA A 81 -3.79 1.08 -6.85
CA ALA A 81 -2.88 0.15 -7.52
C ALA A 81 -3.63 -1.07 -8.10
N GLN A 82 -4.54 -1.65 -7.33
CA GLN A 82 -5.40 -2.76 -7.78
C GLN A 82 -6.28 -2.34 -8.96
N ARG A 83 -6.91 -1.16 -8.88
CA ARG A 83 -7.72 -0.62 -9.98
C ARG A 83 -6.88 -0.42 -11.24
N LYS A 84 -5.70 0.17 -11.12
CA LYS A 84 -4.79 0.37 -12.26
C LYS A 84 -4.33 -0.95 -12.88
N TYR A 85 -3.96 -1.93 -12.05
CA TYR A 85 -3.58 -3.26 -12.50
C TYR A 85 -4.72 -3.89 -13.30
N PHE A 86 -5.93 -3.91 -12.73
CA PHE A 86 -7.09 -4.50 -13.38
C PHE A 86 -7.43 -3.85 -14.72
N LEU A 87 -7.45 -2.50 -14.78
CA LEU A 87 -7.68 -1.77 -16.03
C LEU A 87 -6.59 -2.05 -17.08
N THR A 88 -5.33 -2.20 -16.65
CA THR A 88 -4.22 -2.50 -17.56
C THR A 88 -4.35 -3.91 -18.14
N GLU A 89 -4.72 -4.89 -17.32
CA GLU A 89 -4.98 -6.26 -17.79
C GLU A 89 -6.20 -6.32 -18.71
N GLN A 90 -7.28 -5.61 -18.40
CA GLN A 90 -8.42 -5.48 -19.31
C GLN A 90 -8.01 -4.88 -20.66
N LEU A 91 -7.20 -3.80 -20.66
CA LEU A 91 -6.70 -3.19 -21.89
C LEU A 91 -5.81 -4.15 -22.69
N LYS A 92 -4.98 -4.97 -22.04
CA LYS A 92 -4.19 -5.99 -22.72
C LYS A 92 -5.09 -7.04 -23.38
N SER A 93 -6.11 -7.52 -22.67
CA SER A 93 -7.08 -8.48 -23.23
C SER A 93 -7.84 -7.89 -24.42
N ILE A 94 -8.31 -6.64 -24.34
CA ILE A 94 -8.98 -5.97 -25.47
C ILE A 94 -8.03 -5.84 -26.67
N LYS A 95 -6.78 -5.42 -26.46
CA LYS A 95 -5.78 -5.34 -27.55
C LYS A 95 -5.55 -6.68 -28.21
N LYS A 96 -5.52 -7.76 -27.43
CA LYS A 96 -5.41 -9.13 -27.93
C LYS A 96 -6.64 -9.54 -28.74
N GLU A 97 -7.84 -9.30 -28.23
CA GLU A 97 -9.10 -9.61 -28.94
C GLU A 97 -9.25 -8.81 -30.26
N LEU A 98 -8.81 -7.55 -30.28
CA LEU A 98 -8.84 -6.71 -31.47
C LEU A 98 -7.72 -7.03 -32.49
N GLY A 99 -6.88 -8.04 -32.24
CA GLY A 99 -5.72 -8.35 -33.09
C GLY A 99 -4.68 -7.23 -33.12
N MET A 100 -4.69 -6.35 -32.11
CA MET A 100 -3.75 -5.25 -31.92
C MET A 100 -2.56 -5.66 -31.06
N GLU A 101 -2.32 -6.96 -30.86
CA GLU A 101 -1.00 -7.48 -30.49
C GLU A 101 -0.02 -7.09 -31.61
N LYS A 102 0.41 -5.82 -31.63
CA LYS A 102 1.77 -5.53 -32.09
C LYS A 102 2.64 -6.16 -31.04
N ASP A 103 3.13 -7.34 -31.34
CA ASP A 103 4.15 -8.00 -30.54
C ASP A 103 5.25 -6.96 -30.28
N ASP A 104 5.85 -6.93 -29.08
CA ASP A 104 6.86 -5.89 -28.77
C ASP A 104 7.98 -5.85 -29.83
N LYS A 105 8.18 -6.96 -30.54
CA LYS A 105 8.97 -7.11 -31.76
C LYS A 105 8.49 -6.23 -32.93
N ASP A 106 7.22 -6.24 -33.28
CA ASP A 106 6.67 -5.40 -34.35
C ASP A 106 6.80 -3.91 -34.05
N ALA A 107 6.62 -3.53 -32.78
CA ALA A 107 6.87 -2.16 -32.34
C ALA A 107 8.35 -1.77 -32.48
N LEU A 108 9.26 -2.69 -32.13
CA LEU A 108 10.71 -2.49 -32.25
C LEU A 108 11.17 -2.42 -33.72
N ILE A 109 10.71 -3.36 -34.56
CA ILE A 109 10.96 -3.42 -36.01
C ILE A 109 10.44 -2.15 -36.67
N SER A 110 9.22 -1.71 -36.33
CA SER A 110 8.66 -0.45 -36.85
C SER A 110 9.50 0.76 -36.46
N LYS A 111 10.04 0.80 -35.22
CA LYS A 111 10.96 1.85 -34.76
C LYS A 111 12.29 1.84 -35.51
N TYR A 112 12.85 0.68 -35.80
CA TYR A 112 14.08 0.55 -36.59
C TYR A 112 13.86 0.98 -38.04
N ARG A 113 12.76 0.55 -38.69
CA ARG A 113 12.41 1.02 -40.04
C ARG A 113 12.26 2.54 -40.11
N LYS A 114 11.66 3.14 -39.07
CA LYS A 114 11.51 4.60 -38.99
C LYS A 114 12.86 5.31 -38.89
N LYS A 115 13.77 4.86 -38.03
CA LYS A 115 15.13 5.40 -37.94
C LYS A 115 15.91 5.27 -39.25
N LEU A 116 15.70 4.18 -39.98
CA LEU A 116 16.34 3.96 -41.28
C LEU A 116 15.84 4.95 -42.34
N ALA A 117 14.53 5.24 -42.33
CA ALA A 117 13.94 6.27 -43.17
C ALA A 117 14.47 7.67 -42.82
N ASP A 118 14.57 7.99 -41.53
CA ASP A 118 15.09 9.28 -41.05
C ASP A 118 16.58 9.50 -41.42
N TYR A 119 17.36 8.42 -41.55
CA TYR A 119 18.79 8.47 -41.92
C TYR A 119 19.04 8.69 -43.42
N GLY A 120 17.99 8.76 -44.25
CA GLY A 120 18.10 8.95 -45.70
C GLY A 120 17.65 7.74 -46.53
N GLY A 121 17.00 6.75 -45.91
CA GLY A 121 16.43 5.60 -46.60
C GLY A 121 17.46 4.61 -47.14
N LYS A 122 16.99 3.63 -47.91
CA LYS A 122 17.83 2.54 -48.45
C LYS A 122 18.92 3.05 -49.39
N ASP A 123 18.69 4.18 -50.05
CA ASP A 123 19.60 4.74 -51.06
C ASP A 123 20.83 5.42 -50.44
N SER A 124 20.78 5.75 -49.14
CA SER A 124 21.88 6.39 -48.40
C SER A 124 22.82 5.39 -47.73
N ILE A 125 22.51 4.08 -47.79
CA ILE A 125 23.25 3.01 -47.10
C ILE A 125 23.88 2.11 -48.16
N PRO A 126 25.18 1.76 -48.04
CA PRO A 126 25.82 0.79 -48.93
C PRO A 126 25.06 -0.54 -48.94
N ALA A 127 24.94 -1.17 -50.12
CA ALA A 127 24.10 -2.36 -50.32
C ALA A 127 24.43 -3.51 -49.35
N GLU A 128 25.72 -3.76 -49.09
CA GLU A 128 26.22 -4.78 -48.15
C GLU A 128 25.71 -4.57 -46.70
N VAL A 129 25.64 -3.30 -46.28
CA VAL A 129 25.19 -2.92 -44.93
C VAL A 129 23.67 -3.04 -44.85
N MET A 130 22.95 -2.67 -45.92
CA MET A 130 21.50 -2.78 -45.99
C MET A 130 21.05 -4.24 -45.93
N GLU A 131 21.72 -5.14 -46.65
CA GLU A 131 21.44 -6.59 -46.64
C GLU A 131 21.62 -7.18 -45.23
N THR A 132 22.68 -6.77 -44.53
CA THR A 132 22.93 -7.18 -43.14
C THR A 132 21.83 -6.68 -42.22
N ILE A 133 21.39 -5.42 -42.36
CA ILE A 133 20.32 -4.84 -41.56
C ILE A 133 19.00 -5.57 -41.80
N GLU A 134 18.65 -5.87 -43.05
CA GLU A 134 17.44 -6.63 -43.37
C GLU A 134 17.47 -8.04 -42.80
N SER A 135 18.60 -8.74 -42.93
CA SER A 135 18.80 -10.07 -42.35
C SER A 135 18.63 -10.07 -40.83
N GLU A 136 19.23 -9.11 -40.12
CA GLU A 136 19.08 -9.00 -38.67
C GLU A 136 17.66 -8.62 -38.26
N MET A 137 16.97 -7.75 -39.02
CA MET A 137 15.57 -7.43 -38.77
C MET A 137 14.63 -8.62 -38.99
N GLU A 138 14.91 -9.46 -39.99
CA GLU A 138 14.16 -10.68 -40.27
C GLU A 138 14.38 -11.75 -39.17
N LYS A 139 15.62 -11.94 -38.71
CA LYS A 139 15.92 -12.78 -37.53
C LYS A 139 15.19 -12.27 -36.28
N LEU A 140 15.16 -10.95 -36.07
CA LEU A 140 14.47 -10.34 -34.94
C LEU A 140 12.94 -10.56 -34.98
N SER A 141 12.38 -10.67 -36.18
CA SER A 141 10.95 -10.93 -36.41
C SER A 141 10.56 -12.39 -36.20
N THR A 142 11.50 -13.31 -36.38
CA THR A 142 11.27 -14.78 -36.36
C THR A 142 11.71 -15.46 -35.08
N LEU A 143 12.47 -14.78 -34.21
CA LEU A 143 12.70 -15.25 -32.85
C LEU A 143 11.34 -15.53 -32.20
N GLU A 144 11.15 -16.70 -31.60
CA GLU A 144 9.99 -16.98 -30.74
C GLU A 144 10.21 -16.38 -29.34
N LYS A 145 9.20 -16.43 -28.46
CA LYS A 145 9.32 -15.96 -27.06
C LYS A 145 9.99 -17.00 -26.18
#